data_AF-A0A2G6BAS0-F1
#
_entry.id   AF-A0A2G6BAS0-F1
#
_cell.length_a   1.000
_cell.length_b   1.000
_cell.length_c   1.000
_cell.angle_alpha   90.00
_cell.angle_beta   90.00
_cell.angle_gamma   90.00
#
_symmetry.space_group_name_H-M   'P 1'
#
loop_
_entity.id
_entity.type
_entity.pdbx_description
1 polymer ?
#
loop_
_entity_poly.entity_id
_entity_poly.type
_entity_poly.pdbx_seq_one_letter_code
_entity_poly.pdbx_strand_id
1 'polypeptide(L)' 'MKQENSSILLRIAIVITYAIMFTANALANILPLNGQTTGELSDKYGNLFTPAGFTFSIWSLIYLLLLFHVIYQLGFF' A
#
# COMPACT_ATOMS: atom_id res chain seq x y z
N MET A 1 28.65 10.60 -15.90
CA MET A 1 28.27 11.32 -14.65
C MET A 1 26.76 11.63 -14.51
N LYS A 2 25.84 11.03 -15.30
CA LYS A 2 24.38 11.25 -15.18
C LYS A 2 23.62 10.16 -14.40
N GLN A 3 24.31 9.09 -14.03
CA GLN A 3 23.72 7.89 -13.40
C GLN A 3 23.36 8.10 -11.91
N GLU A 4 24.12 8.94 -11.19
CA GLU A 4 23.96 9.10 -9.74
C GLU A 4 22.68 9.88 -9.36
N ASN A 5 22.42 11.01 -10.02
CA ASN A 5 21.22 11.82 -9.76
C ASN A 5 19.92 11.09 -10.11
N SER A 6 19.94 10.23 -11.14
CA SER A 6 18.77 9.43 -11.48
C SER A 6 18.43 8.42 -10.39
N SER A 7 19.45 7.88 -9.71
CA SER A 7 19.25 6.90 -8.62
C SER A 7 18.67 7.53 -7.35
N ILE A 8 19.08 8.76 -7.01
CA ILE A 8 18.56 9.47 -5.82
C ILE A 8 17.09 9.84 -6.00
N LEU A 9 16.72 10.33 -7.20
CA LEU A 9 15.34 10.68 -7.52
C LEU A 9 14.43 9.46 -7.46
N LEU A 10 14.89 8.31 -7.96
CA LEU A 10 14.15 7.06 -7.87
C LEU A 10 13.94 6.61 -6.42
N ARG A 11 14.97 6.66 -5.57
CA ARG A 11 14.85 6.30 -4.14
C ARG A 11 13.85 7.19 -3.42
N ILE A 12 13.90 8.50 -3.66
CA ILE A 12 12.95 9.47 -3.10
C ILE A 12 11.53 9.15 -3.59
N ALA A 13 11.36 8.91 -4.89
CA ALA A 13 10.06 8.57 -5.47
C ALA A 13 9.49 7.27 -4.88
N ILE A 14 10.32 6.25 -4.66
CA ILE A 14 9.92 4.98 -4.03
C ILE A 14 9.38 5.22 -2.61
N VAL A 15 10.10 5.98 -1.79
CA VAL A 15 9.67 6.29 -0.41
C VAL A 15 8.36 7.07 -0.42
N ILE A 16 8.26 8.12 -1.24
CA ILE A 16 7.07 8.97 -1.31
C ILE A 16 5.86 8.18 -1.80
N THR A 17 6.00 7.42 -2.89
CA THR A 17 4.88 6.64 -3.46
C THR A 17 4.44 5.53 -2.51
N TYR A 18 5.36 4.85 -1.84
CA TYR A 18 5.03 3.89 -0.77
C TYR A 18 4.26 4.57 0.36
N ALA A 19 4.74 5.71 0.87
CA ALA A 19 4.09 6.43 1.95
C ALA A 19 2.66 6.88 1.59
N ILE A 20 2.48 7.46 0.40
CA ILE A 20 1.17 7.87 -0.11
C ILE A 20 0.23 6.67 -0.24
N MET A 21 0.70 5.58 -0.86
CA MET A 21 -0.09 4.36 -1.03
C MET A 21 -0.49 3.75 0.33
N PHE A 22 0.45 3.61 1.26
CA PHE A 22 0.22 3.01 2.57
C PHE A 22 -0.77 3.85 3.39
N THR A 23 -0.55 5.16 3.44
CA THR A 23 -1.42 6.08 4.19
C THR A 23 -2.82 6.13 3.60
N ALA A 24 -2.98 6.20 2.29
CA ALA A 24 -4.30 6.20 1.64
C ALA A 24 -5.09 4.91 1.95
N ASN A 25 -4.45 3.75 1.87
CA ASN A 25 -5.08 2.47 2.18
C ASN A 25 -5.39 2.32 3.68
N ALA A 26 -4.49 2.80 4.55
CA ALA A 26 -4.74 2.81 6.00
C ALA A 26 -5.93 3.74 6.33
N LEU A 27 -5.97 4.94 5.75
CA LEU A 27 -7.07 5.89 5.95
C LEU A 27 -8.40 5.33 5.45
N ALA A 28 -8.44 4.62 4.33
CA ALA A 28 -9.68 4.01 3.83
C ALA A 28 -10.31 3.01 4.83
N ASN A 29 -9.50 2.41 5.71
CA ASN A 29 -9.95 1.47 6.74
C ASN A 29 -10.15 2.14 8.11
N ILE A 30 -9.32 3.13 8.47
CA ILE A 30 -9.40 3.86 9.76
C ILE A 30 -10.51 4.91 9.73
N LEU A 31 -10.58 5.66 8.64
CA LEU A 31 -11.57 6.68 8.38
C LEU A 31 -12.47 6.15 7.27
N PRO A 32 -13.43 5.25 7.59
CA PRO A 32 -14.21 4.53 6.59
C PRO A 32 -14.85 5.53 5.65
N LEU A 33 -14.26 5.65 4.46
CA LEU A 33 -14.64 6.65 3.48
C LEU A 33 -16.06 6.28 3.06
N ASN A 34 -17.03 7.19 3.26
CA ASN A 34 -18.47 6.92 3.09
C ASN A 34 -19.09 5.98 4.15
N GLY A 35 -18.52 5.93 5.35
CA GLY A 35 -19.08 5.24 6.52
C GLY A 35 -18.99 3.71 6.49
N GLN A 36 -18.26 3.14 5.52
CA GLN A 36 -17.99 1.70 5.45
C GLN A 36 -16.51 1.45 5.13
N THR A 37 -15.95 0.39 5.70
CA THR A 37 -14.60 -0.09 5.36
C THR A 37 -14.59 -0.80 4.00
N THR A 38 -13.41 -0.99 3.43
CA THR A 38 -13.25 -1.72 2.16
C THR A 38 -13.77 -3.15 2.24
N GLY A 39 -13.52 -3.84 3.36
CA GLY A 39 -14.02 -5.20 3.59
C GLY A 39 -15.54 -5.26 3.68
N GLU A 40 -16.15 -4.37 4.48
CA GLU A 40 -17.61 -4.29 4.64
C GLU A 40 -18.31 -3.94 3.31
N LEU A 41 -17.73 -3.04 2.52
CA LEU A 41 -18.29 -2.69 1.21
C LEU A 41 -18.25 -3.88 0.24
N SER A 42 -17.19 -4.70 0.33
CA SER A 42 -17.05 -5.93 -0.44
C SER A 42 -18.09 -6.98 -0.02
N ASP A 43 -18.30 -7.14 1.29
CA ASP A 43 -19.27 -8.10 1.84
C ASP A 43 -20.73 -7.67 1.62
N LYS A 44 -20.98 -6.36 1.46
CA LYS A 44 -22.32 -5.80 1.26
C LYS A 44 -22.98 -6.24 -0.05
N TYR A 45 -22.20 -6.42 -1.10
CA TYR A 45 -22.71 -6.80 -2.42
C TYR A 45 -22.23 -8.20 -2.74
N GLY A 46 -23.05 -9.20 -2.43
CA GLY A 46 -22.79 -10.58 -2.85
C GLY A 46 -22.67 -10.67 -4.37
N ASN A 47 -21.44 -10.70 -4.87
CA ASN A 47 -21.14 -10.86 -6.29
C ASN A 47 -19.95 -11.81 -6.46
N LEU A 48 -19.87 -12.46 -7.61
CA LEU A 48 -18.86 -13.50 -7.88
C LEU A 48 -17.46 -12.93 -8.17
N PHE A 49 -17.29 -11.61 -8.10
CA PHE A 49 -16.07 -10.92 -8.53
C PHE A 49 -15.34 -10.23 -7.37
N THR A 50 -16.04 -9.82 -6.33
CA THR A 50 -15.44 -9.21 -5.15
C THR A 50 -15.09 -10.28 -4.12
N PRO A 51 -13.85 -10.29 -3.61
CA PRO A 51 -13.44 -11.25 -2.60
C PRO A 51 -14.14 -10.95 -1.25
N ALA A 52 -14.26 -11.98 -0.41
CA ALA A 52 -14.76 -11.80 0.96
C ALA A 52 -13.88 -10.79 1.73
N GLY A 53 -14.47 -10.03 2.65
CA GLY A 53 -13.81 -8.94 3.39
C GLY A 53 -12.50 -9.34 4.08
N PHE A 54 -12.42 -10.56 4.61
CA PHE A 54 -11.19 -11.07 5.24
C PHE A 54 -10.01 -11.22 4.24
N THR A 55 -10.29 -11.37 2.95
CA THR A 55 -9.27 -11.53 1.90
C THR A 55 -8.40 -10.27 1.81
N PHE A 56 -8.93 -9.11 2.19
CA PHE A 56 -8.18 -7.86 2.25
C PHE A 56 -7.10 -7.85 3.35
N SER A 57 -7.07 -8.83 4.26
CA SER A 57 -5.97 -8.96 5.24
C SER A 57 -4.60 -9.21 4.59
N ILE A 58 -4.57 -9.71 3.34
CA ILE A 58 -3.32 -9.91 2.59
C ILE A 58 -2.54 -8.61 2.37
N TRP A 59 -3.23 -7.47 2.34
CA TRP A 59 -2.62 -6.16 2.16
C TRP A 59 -1.61 -5.84 3.27
N SER A 60 -1.84 -6.28 4.51
CA SER A 60 -0.87 -6.10 5.60
C SER A 60 0.46 -6.80 5.32
N LEU A 61 0.43 -8.02 4.77
CA LEU A 61 1.64 -8.74 4.36
C LEU A 61 2.34 -8.04 3.19
N ILE A 62 1.58 -7.59 2.19
CA ILE A 62 2.11 -6.86 1.03
C ILE A 62 2.80 -5.57 1.47
N TYR A 63 2.16 -4.78 2.35
CA TYR A 63 2.75 -3.54 2.87
C TYR A 63 4.04 -3.81 3.64
N LEU A 64 4.10 -4.89 4.43
CA LEU A 64 5.30 -5.27 5.17
C LEU A 64 6.44 -5.69 4.23
N LEU A 65 6.16 -6.48 3.20
CA LEU A 65 7.16 -6.86 2.19
C LEU A 65 7.64 -5.64 1.39
N LEU A 66 6.74 -4.73 1.02
CA LEU A 66 7.09 -3.49 0.34
C LEU A 66 7.91 -2.56 1.25
N LEU A 67 7.63 -2.50 2.55
CA LEU A 67 8.43 -1.75 3.50
C LEU A 67 9.87 -2.27 3.53
N PHE A 68 10.07 -3.59 3.57
CA PHE A 68 11.41 -4.17 3.48
C PHE A 68 12.09 -3.84 2.16
N HIS A 69 11.35 -3.85 1.05
CA HIS A 69 11.89 -3.41 -0.24
C HIS A 69 12.31 -1.93 -0.22
N VAL A 70 11.53 -1.04 0.38
CA VAL A 70 11.88 0.38 0.53
C VAL A 70 13.16 0.54 1.35
N ILE A 71 13.27 -0.18 2.48
CA ILE A 71 14.46 -0.17 3.34
C ILE A 71 15.69 -0.70 2.57
N TYR A 72 15.54 -1.76 1.78
CA TYR A 72 16.57 -2.28 0.90
C TYR A 72 17.03 -1.24 -0.12
N GLN A 73 16.11 -0.54 -0.79
CA GLN A 73 16.43 0.52 -1.75
C GLN A 73 17.17 1.71 -1.13
N LEU A 74 16.99 1.95 0.17
CA LEU A 74 17.71 2.97 0.92
C LEU A 74 19.15 2.54 1.29
N GLY A 75 19.50 1.26 1.10
CA GLY A 75 20.85 0.73 1.32
C GLY A 75 21.12 0.22 2.73
N PHE A 76 20.08 -0.17 3.47
CA PHE A 76 20.21 -0.73 4.83
C PHE A 76 20.58 -2.22 4.85
N PHE A 77 20.75 -2.88 3.70
CA PHE A 77 21.12 -4.29 3.56
C PHE A 77 22.10 -4.50 2.40
#